data_AF-L7IRB3-F1
#
_entry.id   AF-L7IRB3-F1
#
_cell.length_a   1.000
_cell.length_b   1.000
_cell.length_c   1.000
_cell.angle_alpha   90.00
_cell.angle_beta   90.00
_cell.angle_gamma   90.00
#
_symmetry.space_group_name_H-M   'P 1'
#
loop_
_entity.id
_entity.type
_entity.pdbx_description
1 polymer ?
#
loop_
_entity_poly.entity_id
_entity_poly.type
_entity_poly.pdbx_seq_one_letter_code
_entity_poly.pdbx_strand_id
1 'polypeptide(L)'
;MKAQATVFELCVPVPFSEWRDITTFILLDVLKCQYGKISIGRQEQSLGTYPALSKFRAPSCADQRIGLESSTKPSARTHRVRKPVPNLEIDDVCVNNGLEYYYFDQSCSEYVTRIQVTQDLPKLCTFKLPPESKVLEKYLFRPSMCPAGPVPNAAIANQAECPPHLSIEEYKGLCSIVAGNKIQWQNIFLQLAIPSVSFRRAETGCTVLQAMYQAGPPDHKKTTLRQSHSIFGNAKFCAEFVVQLRLATRRIKQNWESAPALAVFISAATRILSLSSDAQVQDSCFEFLAEARQTAFDWLEKIRAKEICSVNSGEPEMELKARSAEIALICTATFDVEEPYFGRLLTDEESASILLQSCTAVQECLDHDKTNSPSDLR
;
A
#
# COMPACT_ATOMS: atom_id res chain seq x y z
N MET A 1 -4.13 29.76 30.28
CA MET A 1 -3.67 28.85 29.22
C MET A 1 -4.05 29.33 27.80
N LYS A 2 -5.24 29.90 27.55
CA LYS A 2 -5.69 30.33 26.20
C LYS A 2 -4.82 31.43 25.52
N ALA A 3 -4.42 32.48 26.24
CA ALA A 3 -3.68 33.61 25.65
C ALA A 3 -2.25 33.26 25.20
N GLN A 4 -1.54 32.41 25.97
CA GLN A 4 -0.18 31.98 25.63
C GLN A 4 -0.14 31.19 24.32
N ALA A 5 -1.13 30.30 24.10
CA ALA A 5 -1.27 29.55 22.85
C ALA A 5 -1.53 30.48 21.66
N THR A 6 -2.40 31.48 21.82
CA THR A 6 -2.63 32.49 20.77
C THR A 6 -1.35 33.25 20.41
N VAL A 7 -0.57 33.69 21.41
CA VAL A 7 0.71 34.38 21.16
C VAL A 7 1.72 33.46 20.50
N PHE A 8 1.80 32.21 20.94
CA PHE A 8 2.67 31.20 20.33
C PHE A 8 2.33 31.00 18.85
N GLU A 9 1.05 30.86 18.49
CA GLU A 9 0.63 30.63 17.10
C GLU A 9 0.77 31.87 16.20
N LEU A 10 0.83 33.08 16.75
CA LEU A 10 1.17 34.28 15.97
C LEU A 10 2.63 34.25 15.49
N CYS A 11 3.53 33.58 16.21
CA CYS A 11 4.95 33.50 15.87
C CYS A 11 5.51 32.11 16.20
N VAL A 12 4.87 31.07 15.65
CA VAL A 12 5.27 29.69 15.95
C VAL A 12 6.65 29.42 15.34
N PRO A 13 7.56 28.77 16.08
CA PRO A 13 8.86 28.39 15.53
C PRO A 13 8.70 27.46 14.32
N VAL A 14 9.42 27.75 13.24
CA VAL A 14 9.36 26.99 11.96
C VAL A 14 9.49 25.47 12.17
N PRO A 15 10.47 24.95 12.95
CA PRO A 15 10.59 23.51 13.12
C PRO A 15 9.36 22.87 13.78
N PHE A 16 8.66 23.62 14.65
CA PHE A 16 7.46 23.12 15.30
C PHE A 16 6.27 23.07 14.34
N SER A 17 6.08 24.11 13.53
CA SER A 17 5.01 24.13 12.53
C SER A 17 5.21 23.07 11.45
N GLU A 18 6.44 22.90 10.95
CA GLU A 18 6.76 21.88 9.97
C GLU A 18 6.51 20.48 10.52
N TRP A 19 7.02 20.18 11.73
CA TRP A 19 6.78 18.90 12.38
C TRP A 19 5.28 18.62 12.55
N ARG A 20 4.49 19.62 12.99
CA ARG A 20 3.05 19.49 13.19
C ARG A 20 2.33 19.21 11.88
N ASP A 21 2.62 19.97 10.84
CA ASP A 21 1.94 19.85 9.54
C ASP A 21 2.30 18.55 8.83
N ILE A 22 3.58 18.15 8.87
CA ILE A 22 4.04 16.85 8.35
C ILE A 22 3.40 15.70 9.12
N THR A 23 3.35 15.78 10.45
CA THR A 23 2.74 14.72 11.28
C THR A 23 1.25 14.58 10.96
N THR A 24 0.53 15.69 10.84
CA THR A 24 -0.89 15.69 10.48
C THR A 24 -1.10 15.12 9.07
N PHE A 25 -0.26 15.51 8.10
CA PHE A 25 -0.27 14.96 6.75
C PHE A 25 -0.06 13.44 6.72
N ILE A 26 0.95 12.95 7.45
CA ILE A 26 1.20 11.50 7.55
C ILE A 26 -0.02 10.80 8.15
N LEU A 27 -0.58 11.32 9.24
CA LEU A 27 -1.67 10.63 9.94
C LEU A 27 -2.99 10.62 9.13
N LEU A 28 -3.38 11.75 8.57
CA LEU A 28 -4.70 11.90 7.94
C LEU A 28 -4.68 11.57 6.45
N ASP A 29 -3.69 12.08 5.72
CA ASP A 29 -3.66 11.97 4.26
C ASP A 29 -3.00 10.68 3.79
N VAL A 30 -1.91 10.26 4.46
CA VAL A 30 -1.19 9.03 4.12
C VAL A 30 -1.82 7.82 4.82
N LEU A 31 -1.92 7.86 6.16
CA LEU A 31 -2.38 6.73 6.96
C LEU A 31 -3.92 6.64 7.07
N LYS A 32 -4.64 7.59 6.45
CA LYS A 32 -6.12 7.63 6.41
C LYS A 32 -6.77 7.59 7.80
N CYS A 33 -6.09 8.08 8.82
CA CYS A 33 -6.72 8.32 10.11
C CYS A 33 -7.72 9.48 10.00
N GLN A 34 -8.56 9.65 11.01
CA GLN A 34 -9.55 10.72 11.05
C GLN A 34 -9.55 11.40 12.41
N TYR A 35 -9.96 12.65 12.46
CA TYR A 35 -10.28 13.29 13.73
C TYR A 35 -11.52 12.63 14.36
N GLY A 36 -11.54 12.53 15.68
CA GLY A 36 -12.73 12.16 16.41
C GLY A 36 -13.83 13.21 16.27
N LYS A 37 -15.09 12.77 16.29
CA LYS A 37 -16.24 13.67 16.20
C LYS A 37 -16.46 14.43 17.51
N ILE A 38 -16.29 15.75 17.49
CA ILE A 38 -16.64 16.65 18.59
C ILE A 38 -17.39 17.86 18.01
N SER A 39 -18.45 18.29 18.70
CA SER A 39 -19.17 19.52 18.34
C SER A 39 -18.53 20.71 19.06
N ILE A 40 -17.62 21.40 18.38
CA ILE A 40 -16.94 22.61 18.91
C ILE A 40 -17.68 23.91 18.50
N GLY A 41 -18.73 23.79 17.69
CA GLY A 41 -19.51 24.93 17.19
C GLY A 41 -19.09 25.35 15.78
N ARG A 42 -19.61 26.49 15.31
CA ARG A 42 -19.29 27.01 13.97
C ARG A 42 -17.95 27.72 13.97
N GLN A 43 -17.26 27.73 12.83
CA GLN A 43 -16.10 28.59 12.62
C GLN A 43 -16.56 30.04 12.54
N GLU A 44 -16.15 30.87 13.49
CA GLU A 44 -16.54 32.28 13.55
C GLU A 44 -15.41 33.24 13.21
N GLN A 45 -14.17 32.94 13.62
CA GLN A 45 -13.04 33.84 13.39
C GLN A 45 -11.68 33.12 13.41
N SER A 46 -10.96 33.20 12.28
CA SER A 46 -9.56 32.77 12.20
C SER A 46 -8.64 33.73 12.94
N LEU A 47 -7.63 33.20 13.63
CA LEU A 47 -6.56 34.02 14.20
C LEU A 47 -5.77 34.74 13.09
N GLY A 48 -5.54 34.07 11.97
CA GLY A 48 -4.78 34.60 10.85
C GLY A 48 -5.41 35.83 10.20
N THR A 49 -6.74 35.94 10.25
CA THR A 49 -7.50 37.05 9.65
C THR A 49 -8.10 38.00 10.70
N TYR A 50 -7.85 37.77 11.99
CA TYR A 50 -8.42 38.62 13.04
C TYR A 50 -7.72 40.00 13.06
N PRO A 51 -8.42 41.11 12.73
CA PRO A 51 -7.75 42.38 12.44
C PRO A 51 -6.90 42.96 13.56
N ALA A 52 -7.26 42.68 14.82
CA ALA A 52 -6.51 43.18 15.97
C ALA A 52 -5.17 42.47 16.16
N LEU A 53 -5.04 41.22 15.69
CA LEU A 53 -3.87 40.38 15.91
C LEU A 53 -3.10 40.01 14.64
N SER A 54 -3.72 40.06 13.46
CA SER A 54 -3.12 39.62 12.20
C SER A 54 -1.80 40.32 11.86
N LYS A 55 -1.64 41.60 12.25
CA LYS A 55 -0.40 42.37 12.08
C LYS A 55 0.79 41.84 12.88
N PHE A 56 0.56 41.06 13.92
CA PHE A 56 1.60 40.45 14.74
C PHE A 56 1.96 39.03 14.27
N ARG A 57 1.29 38.54 13.21
CA ARG A 57 1.58 37.22 12.65
C ARG A 57 2.91 37.26 11.89
N ALA A 58 3.82 36.36 12.23
CA ALA A 58 5.07 36.22 11.52
C ALA A 58 4.84 35.69 10.08
N PRO A 59 5.63 36.13 9.09
CA PRO A 59 5.53 35.63 7.71
C PRO A 59 5.68 34.11 7.60
N SER A 60 6.51 33.51 8.48
CA SER A 60 6.71 32.06 8.57
C SER A 60 5.44 31.26 8.91
N CYS A 61 4.36 31.94 9.30
CA CYS A 61 3.10 31.31 9.64
C CYS A 61 2.08 31.30 8.50
N ALA A 62 2.38 31.86 7.32
CA ALA A 62 1.38 32.10 6.26
C ALA A 62 0.73 30.82 5.69
N ASP A 63 1.51 29.74 5.55
CA ASP A 63 1.11 28.53 4.81
C ASP A 63 0.92 27.29 5.71
N GLN A 64 0.58 27.50 6.98
CA GLN A 64 0.41 26.40 7.93
C GLN A 64 -0.92 25.69 7.76
N ARG A 65 -0.87 24.36 7.76
CA ARG A 65 -2.09 23.53 7.72
C ARG A 65 -2.89 23.67 9.01
N ILE A 66 -2.22 23.58 10.15
CA ILE A 66 -2.87 23.71 11.46
C ILE A 66 -2.74 25.14 11.96
N GLY A 67 -3.89 25.78 12.19
CA GLY A 67 -3.99 27.11 12.78
C GLY A 67 -4.98 27.16 13.95
N LEU A 68 -5.34 28.38 14.37
CA LEU A 68 -6.36 28.61 15.39
C LEU A 68 -7.62 29.25 14.79
N GLU A 69 -8.76 28.61 15.05
CA GLU A 69 -10.08 29.11 14.70
C GLU A 69 -10.93 29.27 15.97
N SER A 70 -11.65 30.39 16.06
CA SER A 70 -12.56 30.66 17.16
C SER A 70 -13.96 30.13 16.87
N SER A 71 -14.59 29.48 17.86
CA SER A 71 -15.99 29.04 17.76
C SER A 71 -17.01 30.13 18.09
N THR A 72 -16.54 31.25 18.64
CA THR A 72 -17.34 32.41 19.05
C THR A 72 -16.97 33.65 18.25
N LYS A 73 -17.93 34.57 18.11
CA LYS A 73 -17.75 35.84 17.39
C LYS A 73 -16.91 36.82 18.21
N PRO A 74 -16.03 37.61 17.56
CA PRO A 74 -15.38 38.72 18.23
C PRO A 74 -16.42 39.76 18.65
N SER A 75 -16.19 40.42 19.78
CA SER A 75 -17.09 41.48 20.29
C SER A 75 -17.38 42.54 19.22
N ALA A 76 -16.40 42.86 18.37
CA ALA A 76 -16.49 43.77 17.21
C ALA A 76 -17.49 43.36 16.11
N ARG A 77 -17.98 42.11 16.10
CA ARG A 77 -19.00 41.61 15.17
C ARG A 77 -20.34 41.30 15.86
N THR A 78 -20.46 41.62 17.14
CA THR A 78 -21.71 41.42 17.89
C THR A 78 -22.64 42.63 17.74
N HIS A 79 -23.91 42.48 18.10
CA HIS A 79 -24.88 43.58 18.12
C HIS A 79 -24.53 44.67 19.16
N ARG A 80 -23.58 44.40 20.07
CA ARG A 80 -23.23 45.26 21.21
C ARG A 80 -22.13 46.30 20.91
N VAL A 81 -21.70 46.40 19.65
CA VAL A 81 -20.58 47.26 19.23
C VAL A 81 -20.90 48.75 19.29
N ARG A 82 -22.14 49.12 18.99
CA ARG A 82 -22.56 50.53 19.00
C ARG A 82 -23.27 50.81 20.31
N LYS A 83 -22.69 51.68 21.13
CA LYS A 83 -23.29 52.16 22.38
C LYS A 83 -23.49 53.69 22.30
N PRO A 84 -24.58 54.21 22.88
CA PRO A 84 -24.78 55.65 23.00
C PRO A 84 -23.68 56.24 23.90
N VAL A 85 -23.14 57.40 23.50
CA VAL A 85 -22.06 58.08 24.24
C VAL A 85 -22.50 58.59 25.62
N PRO A 86 -23.74 59.08 25.82
CA PRO A 86 -24.19 59.47 27.15
C PRO A 86 -24.19 58.27 28.12
N ASN A 87 -23.58 58.43 29.29
CA ASN A 87 -23.51 57.44 30.37
C ASN A 87 -22.68 56.18 30.04
N LEU A 88 -21.72 56.27 29.12
CA LEU A 88 -20.82 55.17 28.79
C LEU A 88 -19.72 55.00 29.86
N GLU A 89 -19.61 53.82 30.46
CA GLU A 89 -18.53 53.51 31.40
C GLU A 89 -17.33 52.84 30.70
N ILE A 90 -16.19 52.77 31.37
CA ILE A 90 -14.99 52.12 30.81
C ILE A 90 -15.28 50.65 30.49
N ASP A 91 -15.99 49.95 31.38
CA ASP A 91 -16.35 48.54 31.24
C ASP A 91 -17.33 48.31 30.07
N ASP A 92 -18.04 49.35 29.63
CA ASP A 92 -18.89 49.28 28.45
C ASP A 92 -18.10 49.21 27.15
N VAL A 93 -16.86 49.69 27.15
CA VAL A 93 -15.96 49.75 25.99
C VAL A 93 -14.89 48.68 26.07
N CYS A 94 -14.26 48.52 27.22
CA CYS A 94 -13.17 47.58 27.49
C CYS A 94 -13.71 46.21 27.89
N VAL A 95 -14.48 45.57 27.01
CA VAL A 95 -15.09 44.27 27.28
C VAL A 95 -14.08 43.13 27.19
N ASN A 96 -14.32 42.07 27.96
CA ASN A 96 -13.54 40.83 27.87
C ASN A 96 -13.59 40.26 26.45
N ASN A 97 -12.45 39.73 26.00
CA ASN A 97 -12.38 39.02 24.72
C ASN A 97 -13.18 37.70 24.82
N GLY A 98 -14.26 37.62 24.07
CA GLY A 98 -15.12 36.44 24.02
C GLY A 98 -14.66 35.34 23.05
N LEU A 99 -13.56 35.54 22.30
CA LEU A 99 -13.04 34.58 21.34
C LEU A 99 -12.54 33.31 22.04
N GLU A 100 -12.98 32.16 21.55
CA GLU A 100 -12.58 30.85 22.02
C GLU A 100 -11.85 30.09 20.93
N TYR A 101 -10.53 30.22 20.89
CA TYR A 101 -9.69 29.57 19.89
C TYR A 101 -9.47 28.07 20.18
N TYR A 102 -9.59 27.28 19.13
CA TYR A 102 -9.26 25.86 19.08
C TYR A 102 -8.35 25.61 17.88
N TYR A 103 -7.53 24.57 17.96
CA TYR A 103 -6.75 24.12 16.80
C TYR A 103 -7.66 23.65 15.69
N PHE A 104 -7.34 24.04 14.47
CA PHE A 104 -8.14 23.79 13.29
C PHE A 104 -7.24 23.42 12.12
N ASP A 105 -7.62 22.35 11.43
CA ASP A 105 -6.98 21.86 10.23
C ASP A 105 -7.65 22.51 9.02
N GLN A 106 -6.92 23.42 8.36
CA GLN A 106 -7.43 24.17 7.22
C GLN A 106 -7.62 23.29 5.99
N SER A 107 -6.88 22.19 5.86
CA SER A 107 -6.95 21.32 4.68
C SER A 107 -8.25 20.52 4.62
N CYS A 108 -8.75 20.04 5.76
CA CYS A 108 -10.03 19.31 5.83
C CYS A 108 -11.18 20.13 6.44
N SER A 109 -10.93 21.37 6.86
CA SER A 109 -11.91 22.24 7.52
C SER A 109 -12.53 21.62 8.77
N GLU A 110 -11.71 20.96 9.59
CA GLU A 110 -12.13 20.33 10.84
C GLU A 110 -11.31 20.83 12.03
N TYR A 111 -11.94 20.84 13.22
CA TYR A 111 -11.20 21.08 14.45
C TYR A 111 -10.30 19.89 14.78
N VAL A 112 -9.08 20.17 15.22
CA VAL A 112 -8.12 19.15 15.62
C VAL A 112 -8.58 18.49 16.91
N THR A 113 -8.86 17.20 16.84
CA THR A 113 -9.23 16.38 17.99
C THR A 113 -8.34 15.14 18.08
N ARG A 114 -8.68 14.21 18.99
CA ARG A 114 -7.96 12.94 19.09
C ARG A 114 -8.10 12.17 17.76
N ILE A 115 -6.96 11.84 17.18
CA ILE A 115 -6.88 11.04 15.96
C ILE A 115 -7.32 9.60 16.23
N GLN A 116 -8.15 9.07 15.34
CA GLN A 116 -8.69 7.73 15.35
C GLN A 116 -8.17 6.96 14.13
N VAL A 117 -7.64 5.76 14.37
CA VAL A 117 -7.21 4.85 13.30
C VAL A 117 -8.45 4.27 12.64
N THR A 118 -8.55 4.40 11.32
CA THR A 118 -9.69 3.88 10.54
C THR A 118 -9.35 2.52 9.92
N GLN A 119 -10.33 1.95 9.22
CA GLN A 119 -10.14 0.77 8.39
C GLN A 119 -9.83 1.12 6.93
N ASP A 120 -9.68 2.40 6.59
CA ASP A 120 -9.56 2.84 5.21
C ASP A 120 -8.19 2.47 4.62
N LEU A 121 -7.10 2.69 5.37
CA LEU A 121 -5.77 2.26 4.94
C LEU A 121 -5.68 0.72 4.78
N PRO A 122 -6.11 -0.11 5.76
CA PRO A 122 -6.18 -1.56 5.55
C PRO A 122 -6.98 -1.97 4.31
N LYS A 123 -8.11 -1.31 4.01
CA LYS A 123 -8.91 -1.58 2.81
C LYS A 123 -8.16 -1.23 1.52
N LEU A 124 -7.43 -0.11 1.49
CA LEU A 124 -6.58 0.29 0.36
C LEU A 124 -5.41 -0.67 0.15
N CYS A 125 -4.88 -1.25 1.24
CA CYS A 125 -3.80 -2.23 1.22
C CYS A 125 -4.29 -3.68 1.09
N THR A 126 -5.58 -3.89 0.80
CA THR A 126 -6.16 -5.22 0.57
C THR A 126 -6.39 -5.42 -0.92
N PHE A 127 -5.77 -6.43 -1.50
CA PHE A 127 -5.95 -6.78 -2.92
C PHE A 127 -7.43 -6.99 -3.24
N LYS A 128 -7.84 -6.47 -4.41
CA LYS A 128 -9.16 -6.72 -4.97
C LYS A 128 -9.12 -7.98 -5.82
N LEU A 129 -10.11 -8.83 -5.60
CA LEU A 129 -10.23 -10.08 -6.32
C LEU A 129 -11.14 -9.89 -7.55
N PRO A 130 -11.04 -10.78 -8.55
CA PRO A 130 -12.01 -10.81 -9.65
C PRO A 130 -13.45 -10.82 -9.12
N PRO A 131 -14.41 -10.17 -9.81
CA PRO A 131 -15.80 -10.05 -9.34
C PRO A 131 -16.43 -11.38 -8.89
N GLU A 132 -16.15 -12.46 -9.61
CA GLU A 132 -16.59 -13.84 -9.34
C GLU A 132 -16.02 -14.43 -8.04
N SER A 133 -14.91 -13.89 -7.54
CA SER A 133 -14.19 -14.32 -6.34
C SER A 133 -14.28 -13.29 -5.20
N LYS A 134 -15.10 -12.26 -5.33
CA LYS A 134 -15.25 -11.16 -4.36
C LYS A 134 -15.58 -11.63 -2.93
N VAL A 135 -16.29 -12.75 -2.80
CA VAL A 135 -16.62 -13.34 -1.49
C VAL A 135 -15.38 -13.73 -0.69
N LEU A 136 -14.26 -14.00 -1.35
CA LEU A 136 -12.99 -14.34 -0.72
C LEU A 136 -12.28 -13.13 -0.08
N GLU A 137 -12.62 -11.89 -0.47
CA GLU A 137 -11.96 -10.68 0.06
C GLU A 137 -12.08 -10.56 1.59
N LYS A 138 -13.13 -11.12 2.19
CA LYS A 138 -13.30 -11.13 3.65
C LYS A 138 -12.22 -11.93 4.39
N TYR A 139 -11.57 -12.89 3.72
CA TYR A 139 -10.44 -13.63 4.27
C TYR A 139 -9.12 -12.87 4.10
N LEU A 140 -8.97 -12.10 3.01
CA LEU A 140 -7.79 -11.26 2.76
C LEU A 140 -7.74 -10.03 3.68
N PHE A 141 -8.91 -9.50 4.04
CA PHE A 141 -9.04 -8.33 4.92
C PHE A 141 -8.67 -8.68 6.38
N ARG A 142 -7.38 -8.52 6.71
CA ARG A 142 -6.79 -8.80 8.04
C ARG A 142 -6.23 -7.51 8.67
N PRO A 143 -7.07 -6.61 9.20
CA PRO A 143 -6.62 -5.35 9.78
C PRO A 143 -5.82 -5.58 11.07
N SER A 144 -5.14 -4.54 11.56
CA SER A 144 -4.31 -4.61 12.77
C SER A 144 -5.04 -5.14 14.02
N MET A 145 -6.35 -4.91 14.12
CA MET A 145 -7.20 -5.41 15.20
C MET A 145 -7.58 -6.90 15.06
N CYS A 146 -7.48 -7.46 13.86
CA CYS A 146 -7.77 -8.87 13.56
C CYS A 146 -6.67 -9.44 12.64
N PRO A 147 -5.41 -9.51 13.10
CA PRO A 147 -4.27 -9.82 12.24
C PRO A 147 -4.30 -11.27 11.73
N ALA A 148 -4.92 -12.19 12.47
CA ALA A 148 -5.07 -13.58 12.07
C ALA A 148 -6.17 -13.79 11.01
N GLY A 149 -7.01 -12.79 10.77
CA GLY A 149 -8.19 -12.91 9.91
C GLY A 149 -9.32 -13.73 10.56
N PRO A 150 -10.26 -14.22 9.75
CA PRO A 150 -11.31 -15.13 10.20
C PRO A 150 -10.75 -16.39 10.89
N VAL A 151 -11.55 -17.00 11.77
CA VAL A 151 -11.15 -18.22 12.48
C VAL A 151 -10.86 -19.37 11.51
N PRO A 152 -9.96 -20.32 11.85
CA PRO A 152 -9.51 -21.37 10.92
C PRO A 152 -10.64 -22.18 10.27
N ASN A 153 -11.71 -22.47 11.02
CA ASN A 153 -12.85 -23.25 10.52
C ASN A 153 -13.87 -22.41 9.74
N ALA A 154 -13.66 -21.10 9.58
CA ALA A 154 -14.60 -20.22 8.87
C ALA A 154 -14.81 -20.64 7.41
N ALA A 155 -13.74 -21.05 6.72
CA ALA A 155 -13.85 -21.55 5.35
C ALA A 155 -14.70 -22.83 5.27
N ILE A 156 -14.56 -23.73 6.25
CA ILE A 156 -15.34 -24.97 6.32
C ILE A 156 -16.81 -24.66 6.61
N ALA A 157 -17.09 -23.75 7.54
CA ALA A 157 -18.46 -23.34 7.88
C ALA A 157 -19.16 -22.63 6.71
N ASN A 158 -18.42 -21.84 5.92
CA ASN A 158 -18.95 -21.06 4.80
C ASN A 158 -18.71 -21.74 3.45
N GLN A 159 -18.71 -23.08 3.37
CA GLN A 159 -18.55 -23.81 2.10
C GLN A 159 -19.66 -23.50 1.09
N ALA A 160 -20.86 -23.17 1.57
CA ALA A 160 -21.99 -22.77 0.73
C ALA A 160 -21.73 -21.48 -0.07
N GLU A 161 -20.73 -20.69 0.32
CA GLU A 161 -20.34 -19.46 -0.36
C GLU A 161 -19.22 -19.67 -1.40
N CYS A 162 -18.78 -20.92 -1.62
CA CYS A 162 -17.75 -21.23 -2.61
C CYS A 162 -18.16 -20.73 -4.00
N PRO A 163 -17.34 -19.90 -4.67
CA PRO A 163 -17.62 -19.48 -6.04
C PRO A 163 -17.82 -20.67 -6.98
N PRO A 164 -18.76 -20.61 -7.95
CA PRO A 164 -19.08 -21.76 -8.81
C PRO A 164 -17.91 -22.27 -9.67
N HIS A 165 -16.92 -21.43 -9.95
CA HIS A 165 -15.75 -21.77 -10.77
C HIS A 165 -14.62 -22.42 -9.96
N LEU A 166 -14.73 -22.46 -8.62
CA LEU A 166 -13.78 -23.08 -7.71
C LEU A 166 -14.31 -24.42 -7.23
N SER A 167 -13.43 -25.43 -7.16
CA SER A 167 -13.76 -26.62 -6.39
C SER A 167 -13.79 -26.29 -4.89
N ILE A 168 -14.51 -27.10 -4.10
CA ILE A 168 -14.53 -26.96 -2.63
C ILE A 168 -13.11 -27.09 -2.04
N GLU A 169 -12.25 -27.90 -2.65
CA GLU A 169 -10.86 -28.07 -2.25
C GLU A 169 -10.02 -26.82 -2.55
N GLU A 170 -10.16 -26.24 -3.75
CA GLU A 170 -9.50 -24.99 -4.13
C GLU A 170 -9.94 -23.83 -3.23
N TYR A 171 -11.23 -23.72 -2.94
CA TYR A 171 -11.78 -22.71 -2.02
C TYR A 171 -11.17 -22.81 -0.62
N LYS A 172 -11.10 -24.03 -0.07
CA LYS A 172 -10.45 -24.28 1.22
C LYS A 172 -8.96 -23.96 1.18
N GLY A 173 -8.28 -24.34 0.10
CA GLY A 173 -6.87 -24.03 -0.13
C GLY A 173 -6.60 -22.52 -0.11
N LEU A 174 -7.37 -21.75 -0.88
CA LEU A 174 -7.25 -20.29 -0.94
C LEU A 174 -7.47 -19.63 0.41
N CYS A 175 -8.55 -20.01 1.11
CA CYS A 175 -8.84 -19.45 2.44
C CYS A 175 -7.74 -19.80 3.46
N SER A 176 -7.12 -20.98 3.33
CA SER A 176 -6.08 -21.45 4.22
C SER A 176 -4.78 -20.67 4.07
N ILE A 177 -4.44 -20.17 2.88
CA ILE A 177 -3.20 -19.39 2.65
C ILE A 177 -3.09 -18.21 3.61
N VAL A 178 -4.19 -17.48 3.82
CA VAL A 178 -4.26 -16.28 4.69
C VAL A 178 -4.72 -16.59 6.12
N ALA A 179 -5.03 -17.84 6.45
CA ALA A 179 -5.49 -18.22 7.77
C ALA A 179 -4.33 -18.20 8.79
N GLY A 180 -4.37 -17.25 9.72
CA GLY A 180 -3.36 -17.11 10.77
C GLY A 180 -2.07 -16.45 10.30
N ASN A 181 -1.79 -15.25 10.81
CA ASN A 181 -0.62 -14.46 10.41
C ASN A 181 0.72 -15.17 10.66
N LYS A 182 0.82 -16.00 11.71
CA LYS A 182 2.06 -16.69 12.11
C LYS A 182 2.41 -17.91 11.24
N ILE A 183 1.45 -18.43 10.47
CA ILE A 183 1.61 -19.68 9.71
C ILE A 183 1.44 -19.49 8.20
N GLN A 184 1.26 -18.26 7.74
CA GLN A 184 0.96 -17.95 6.34
C GLN A 184 2.04 -18.44 5.37
N TRP A 185 3.33 -18.36 5.74
CA TRP A 185 4.42 -18.88 4.89
C TRP A 185 4.43 -20.39 4.83
N GLN A 186 4.08 -21.06 5.93
CA GLN A 186 3.91 -22.51 5.98
C GLN A 186 2.72 -22.94 5.11
N ASN A 187 1.64 -22.15 5.09
CA ASN A 187 0.50 -22.40 4.22
C ASN A 187 0.85 -22.19 2.74
N ILE A 188 1.63 -21.15 2.40
CA ILE A 188 2.14 -20.96 1.02
C ILE A 188 3.07 -22.11 0.64
N PHE A 189 3.99 -22.49 1.53
CA PHE A 189 4.90 -23.63 1.33
C PHE A 189 4.12 -24.92 1.03
N LEU A 190 3.06 -25.18 1.80
CA LEU A 190 2.20 -26.34 1.57
C LEU A 190 1.59 -26.32 0.17
N GLN A 191 1.11 -25.17 -0.30
CA GLN A 191 0.55 -25.05 -1.65
C GLN A 191 1.61 -25.18 -2.77
N LEU A 192 2.88 -24.86 -2.50
CA LEU A 192 3.97 -25.13 -3.44
C LEU A 192 4.32 -26.62 -3.51
N ALA A 193 4.32 -27.30 -2.36
CA ALA A 193 4.69 -28.71 -2.26
C ALA A 193 3.57 -29.65 -2.72
N ILE A 194 2.33 -29.38 -2.30
CA ILE A 194 1.13 -30.16 -2.58
C ILE A 194 0.03 -29.17 -3.01
N PRO A 195 0.02 -28.75 -4.28
CA PRO A 195 -0.90 -27.73 -4.76
C PRO A 195 -2.34 -28.24 -4.71
N SER A 196 -3.18 -27.57 -3.92
CA SER A 196 -4.64 -27.69 -3.97
C SER A 196 -5.28 -26.47 -4.62
N VAL A 197 -4.49 -25.43 -4.93
CA VAL A 197 -4.89 -24.21 -5.65
C VAL A 197 -4.10 -24.07 -6.95
N SER A 198 -4.69 -23.43 -7.95
CA SER A 198 -4.00 -23.07 -9.19
C SER A 198 -3.34 -21.69 -9.07
N PHE A 199 -2.01 -21.63 -9.10
CA PHE A 199 -1.25 -20.37 -9.13
C PHE A 199 -1.42 -19.57 -10.43
N ARG A 200 -2.07 -20.13 -11.47
CA ARG A 200 -2.40 -19.41 -12.71
C ARG A 200 -3.55 -18.42 -12.53
N ARG A 201 -4.34 -18.60 -11.48
CA ARG A 201 -5.53 -17.78 -11.21
C ARG A 201 -5.17 -16.49 -10.49
N ALA A 202 -5.80 -15.39 -10.91
CA ALA A 202 -5.57 -14.07 -10.34
C ALA A 202 -5.88 -14.04 -8.84
N GLU A 203 -6.95 -14.71 -8.39
CA GLU A 203 -7.31 -14.78 -6.98
C GLU A 203 -6.26 -15.50 -6.13
N THR A 204 -5.60 -16.53 -6.66
CA THR A 204 -4.49 -17.20 -5.97
C THR A 204 -3.30 -16.24 -5.84
N GLY A 205 -2.93 -15.56 -6.92
CA GLY A 205 -1.85 -14.58 -6.92
C GLY A 205 -2.09 -13.47 -5.90
N CYS A 206 -3.25 -12.81 -5.95
CA CYS A 206 -3.63 -11.78 -4.98
C CYS A 206 -3.63 -12.30 -3.54
N THR A 207 -4.12 -13.52 -3.29
CA THR A 207 -4.16 -14.10 -1.94
C THR A 207 -2.75 -14.35 -1.39
N VAL A 208 -1.85 -14.89 -2.23
CA VAL A 208 -0.46 -15.15 -1.83
C VAL A 208 0.29 -13.85 -1.62
N LEU A 209 0.20 -12.89 -2.54
CA LEU A 209 0.82 -11.57 -2.38
C LEU A 209 0.30 -10.83 -1.14
N GLN A 210 -1.01 -10.91 -0.87
CA GLN A 210 -1.59 -10.36 0.36
C GLN A 210 -0.94 -10.94 1.61
N ALA A 211 -0.77 -12.27 1.65
CA ALA A 211 -0.12 -12.94 2.77
C ALA A 211 1.35 -12.51 2.90
N MET A 212 2.10 -12.49 1.80
CA MET A 212 3.54 -12.20 1.80
C MET A 212 3.89 -10.77 2.18
N TYR A 213 3.05 -9.79 1.84
CA TYR A 213 3.33 -8.37 2.11
C TYR A 213 2.66 -7.83 3.39
N GLN A 214 1.84 -8.63 4.07
CA GLN A 214 1.31 -8.25 5.39
C GLN A 214 2.32 -8.54 6.51
N ALA A 215 2.93 -7.46 7.02
CA ALA A 215 3.95 -7.50 8.06
C ALA A 215 3.48 -8.07 9.43
N GLY A 216 2.17 -8.07 9.69
CA GLY A 216 1.57 -8.58 10.93
C GLY A 216 1.89 -7.76 12.19
N PRO A 217 1.50 -8.22 13.39
CA PRO A 217 1.79 -7.56 14.66
C PRO A 217 3.27 -7.65 15.06
N PRO A 218 3.76 -6.78 15.97
CA PRO A 218 5.10 -6.90 16.54
C PRO A 218 5.33 -8.27 17.20
N ASP A 219 6.54 -8.81 17.05
CA ASP A 219 6.94 -10.04 17.74
C ASP A 219 7.40 -9.75 19.19
N HIS A 220 7.23 -10.70 20.10
CA HIS A 220 7.69 -10.56 21.49
C HIS A 220 9.21 -10.40 21.59
N LYS A 221 9.96 -10.98 20.64
CA LYS A 221 11.42 -10.86 20.53
C LYS A 221 11.87 -9.51 19.95
N LYS A 222 10.93 -8.60 19.61
CA LYS A 222 11.19 -7.27 19.01
C LYS A 222 12.06 -7.32 17.75
N THR A 223 11.94 -8.41 16.98
CA THR A 223 12.65 -8.56 15.70
C THR A 223 11.98 -7.72 14.60
N THR A 224 12.77 -7.35 13.60
CA THR A 224 12.29 -6.67 12.39
C THR A 224 11.35 -7.54 11.54
N LEU A 225 11.47 -8.88 11.66
CA LEU A 225 10.62 -9.86 10.96
C LEU A 225 9.15 -9.81 11.38
N ARG A 226 8.86 -9.32 12.61
CA ARG A 226 7.52 -9.34 13.20
C ARG A 226 6.94 -10.76 13.24
N GLN A 227 5.69 -10.91 13.66
CA GLN A 227 5.11 -12.25 13.81
C GLN A 227 4.93 -12.98 12.48
N SER A 228 4.54 -12.25 11.44
CA SER A 228 4.20 -12.81 10.13
C SER A 228 5.37 -13.38 9.34
N HIS A 229 6.60 -12.91 9.60
CA HIS A 229 7.81 -13.38 8.92
C HIS A 229 8.79 -14.06 9.87
N SER A 230 8.39 -14.32 11.12
CA SER A 230 9.25 -14.91 12.15
C SER A 230 9.91 -16.23 11.72
N ILE A 231 9.25 -17.01 10.87
CA ILE A 231 9.77 -18.28 10.34
C ILE A 231 11.03 -18.11 9.48
N PHE A 232 11.26 -16.93 8.90
CA PHE A 232 12.46 -16.66 8.11
C PHE A 232 13.74 -16.50 8.95
N GLY A 233 13.62 -16.45 10.27
CA GLY A 233 14.75 -16.68 11.16
C GLY A 233 15.26 -18.14 11.15
N ASN A 234 14.59 -19.06 10.47
CA ASN A 234 15.00 -20.45 10.32
C ASN A 234 15.56 -20.71 8.91
N ALA A 235 16.88 -20.70 8.78
CA ALA A 235 17.57 -20.91 7.51
C ALA A 235 17.18 -22.23 6.81
N LYS A 236 16.94 -23.30 7.56
CA LYS A 236 16.50 -24.60 7.00
C LYS A 236 15.13 -24.49 6.33
N PHE A 237 14.20 -23.76 6.95
CA PHE A 237 12.89 -23.52 6.34
C PHE A 237 13.04 -22.71 5.05
N CYS A 238 13.83 -21.64 5.07
CA CYS A 238 14.04 -20.81 3.89
C CYS A 238 14.67 -21.59 2.74
N ALA A 239 15.72 -22.37 3.02
CA ALA A 239 16.39 -23.20 2.02
C ALA A 239 15.42 -24.21 1.37
N GLU A 240 14.62 -24.90 2.18
CA GLU A 240 13.61 -25.83 1.67
C GLU A 240 12.51 -25.10 0.87
N PHE A 241 12.13 -23.89 1.28
CA PHE A 241 11.17 -23.08 0.54
C PHE A 241 11.68 -22.76 -0.86
N VAL A 242 12.95 -22.37 -1.00
CA VAL A 242 13.57 -22.12 -2.32
C VAL A 242 13.61 -23.38 -3.17
N VAL A 243 13.84 -24.56 -2.57
CA VAL A 243 13.73 -25.85 -3.28
C VAL A 243 12.31 -26.05 -3.83
N GLN A 244 11.28 -25.81 -3.02
CA GLN A 244 9.88 -25.94 -3.48
C GLN A 244 9.53 -24.93 -4.58
N LEU A 245 10.07 -23.71 -4.54
CA LEU A 245 9.94 -22.74 -5.63
C LEU A 245 10.55 -23.25 -6.93
N ARG A 246 11.77 -23.80 -6.89
CA ARG A 246 12.41 -24.42 -8.07
C ARG A 246 11.57 -25.55 -8.65
N LEU A 247 11.08 -26.46 -7.79
CA LEU A 247 10.24 -27.58 -8.21
C LEU A 247 8.93 -27.09 -8.83
N ALA A 248 8.30 -26.05 -8.26
CA ALA A 248 7.11 -25.44 -8.80
C ALA A 248 7.34 -24.79 -10.17
N THR A 249 8.43 -24.04 -10.34
CA THR A 249 8.81 -23.44 -11.62
C THR A 249 9.07 -24.52 -12.68
N ARG A 250 9.74 -25.62 -12.35
CA ARG A 250 9.98 -26.74 -13.30
C ARG A 250 8.68 -27.34 -13.84
N ARG A 251 7.63 -27.44 -13.02
CA ARG A 251 6.32 -27.95 -13.46
C ARG A 251 5.64 -27.06 -14.49
N ILE A 252 5.91 -25.75 -14.45
CA ILE A 252 5.28 -24.77 -15.35
C ILE A 252 6.18 -24.33 -16.51
N LYS A 253 7.49 -24.64 -16.48
CA LYS A 253 8.51 -24.13 -17.41
C LYS A 253 8.16 -24.27 -18.91
N GLN A 254 7.37 -25.27 -19.30
CA GLN A 254 6.99 -25.49 -20.69
C GLN A 254 5.68 -24.79 -21.10
N ASN A 255 5.01 -24.11 -20.18
CA ASN A 255 3.73 -23.43 -20.43
C ASN A 255 3.80 -21.96 -20.04
N TRP A 256 3.99 -21.09 -21.05
CA TRP A 256 4.04 -19.64 -20.89
C TRP A 256 2.72 -19.04 -20.36
N GLU A 257 1.57 -19.71 -20.53
CA GLU A 257 0.29 -19.27 -19.92
C GLU A 257 0.31 -19.33 -18.39
N SER A 258 1.34 -19.96 -17.81
CA SER A 258 1.56 -20.00 -16.36
C SER A 258 2.38 -18.82 -15.85
N ALA A 259 2.57 -17.78 -16.67
CA ALA A 259 3.26 -16.54 -16.29
C ALA A 259 2.80 -15.95 -14.94
N PRO A 260 1.49 -15.86 -14.61
CA PRO A 260 1.05 -15.39 -13.30
C PRO A 260 1.62 -16.19 -12.12
N ALA A 261 1.82 -17.51 -12.29
CA ALA A 261 2.40 -18.36 -11.26
C ALA A 261 3.88 -18.03 -11.05
N LEU A 262 4.63 -17.82 -12.13
CA LEU A 262 6.05 -17.44 -12.04
C LEU A 262 6.23 -16.09 -11.35
N ALA A 263 5.34 -15.12 -11.61
CA ALA A 263 5.34 -13.82 -10.92
C ALA A 263 5.23 -13.96 -9.39
N VAL A 264 4.35 -14.85 -8.92
CA VAL A 264 4.18 -15.15 -7.50
C VAL A 264 5.44 -15.81 -6.93
N PHE A 265 6.05 -16.74 -7.66
CA PHE A 265 7.25 -17.44 -7.21
C PHE A 265 8.47 -16.50 -7.13
N ILE A 266 8.63 -15.60 -8.11
CA ILE A 266 9.65 -14.55 -8.09
C ILE A 266 9.45 -13.64 -6.89
N SER A 267 8.22 -13.15 -6.68
CA SER A 267 7.88 -12.32 -5.52
C SER A 267 8.21 -13.03 -4.20
N ALA A 268 7.97 -14.34 -4.10
CA ALA A 268 8.29 -15.11 -2.90
C ALA A 268 9.80 -15.19 -2.68
N ALA A 269 10.58 -15.42 -3.73
CA ALA A 269 12.03 -15.47 -3.64
C ALA A 269 12.66 -14.11 -3.29
N THR A 270 12.22 -13.00 -3.91
CA THR A 270 12.71 -11.66 -3.56
C THR A 270 12.38 -11.32 -2.12
N ARG A 271 11.20 -11.73 -1.63
CA ARG A 271 10.81 -11.52 -0.24
C ARG A 271 11.63 -12.35 0.75
N ILE A 272 11.96 -13.60 0.42
CA ILE A 272 12.88 -14.42 1.23
C ILE A 272 14.27 -13.82 1.25
N LEU A 273 14.77 -13.35 0.10
CA LEU A 273 16.07 -12.69 -0.02
C LEU A 273 16.16 -11.45 0.89
N SER A 274 15.13 -10.60 0.89
CA SER A 274 15.05 -9.40 1.73
C SER A 274 14.97 -9.70 3.23
N LEU A 275 14.30 -10.80 3.62
CA LEU A 275 14.02 -11.10 5.03
C LEU A 275 14.99 -12.12 5.66
N SER A 276 15.75 -12.85 4.86
CA SER A 276 16.77 -13.79 5.35
C SER A 276 18.09 -13.07 5.57
N SER A 277 18.74 -13.38 6.70
CA SER A 277 20.12 -12.95 7.00
C SER A 277 21.16 -14.04 6.72
N ASP A 278 20.72 -15.24 6.32
CA ASP A 278 21.59 -16.36 6.03
C ASP A 278 22.13 -16.29 4.59
N ALA A 279 23.46 -16.25 4.45
CA ALA A 279 24.12 -16.08 3.16
C ALA A 279 23.84 -17.25 2.18
N GLN A 280 23.73 -18.49 2.66
CA GLN A 280 23.47 -19.64 1.79
C GLN A 280 22.03 -19.60 1.26
N VAL A 281 21.09 -19.15 2.09
CA VAL A 281 19.71 -18.90 1.64
C VAL A 281 19.69 -17.79 0.59
N GLN A 282 20.43 -16.69 0.82
CA GLN A 282 20.50 -15.59 -0.14
C GLN A 282 21.09 -16.05 -1.49
N ASP A 283 22.18 -16.82 -1.47
CA ASP A 283 22.77 -17.43 -2.67
C ASP A 283 21.78 -18.34 -3.40
N SER A 284 21.04 -19.16 -2.65
CA SER A 284 19.98 -20.02 -3.22
C SER A 284 18.87 -19.20 -3.88
N CYS A 285 18.49 -18.06 -3.29
CA CYS A 285 17.52 -17.14 -3.88
C CYS A 285 18.06 -16.52 -5.18
N PHE A 286 19.32 -16.11 -5.23
CA PHE A 286 19.95 -15.57 -6.45
C PHE A 286 19.96 -16.59 -7.58
N GLU A 287 20.36 -17.81 -7.30
CA GLU A 287 20.32 -18.91 -8.27
C GLU A 287 18.90 -19.17 -8.78
N PHE A 288 17.91 -19.22 -7.89
CA PHE A 288 16.51 -19.35 -8.30
C PHE A 288 16.03 -18.19 -9.17
N LEU A 289 16.38 -16.94 -8.81
CA LEU A 289 15.99 -15.76 -9.60
C LEU A 289 16.63 -15.79 -10.99
N ALA A 290 17.86 -16.28 -11.13
CA ALA A 290 18.48 -16.51 -12.44
C ALA A 290 17.74 -17.59 -13.25
N GLU A 291 17.37 -18.73 -12.65
CA GLU A 291 16.57 -19.77 -13.29
C GLU A 291 15.18 -19.25 -13.75
N ALA A 292 14.53 -18.46 -12.90
CA ALA A 292 13.23 -17.85 -13.18
C ALA A 292 13.32 -16.80 -14.29
N ARG A 293 14.39 -15.99 -14.29
CA ARG A 293 14.69 -15.01 -15.34
C ARG A 293 14.82 -15.67 -16.69
N GLN A 294 15.65 -16.71 -16.78
CA GLN A 294 15.82 -17.44 -18.04
C GLN A 294 14.50 -18.03 -18.50
N THR A 295 13.71 -18.61 -17.59
CA THR A 295 12.40 -19.17 -17.93
C THR A 295 11.45 -18.11 -18.49
N ALA A 296 11.38 -16.92 -17.86
CA ALA A 296 10.56 -15.81 -18.35
C ALA A 296 11.07 -15.28 -19.71
N PHE A 297 12.39 -15.16 -19.87
CA PHE A 297 13.00 -14.69 -21.11
C PHE A 297 12.77 -15.66 -22.28
N ASP A 298 12.95 -16.96 -22.06
CA ASP A 298 12.62 -18.01 -23.05
C ASP A 298 11.14 -17.95 -23.47
N TRP A 299 10.23 -17.62 -22.55
CA TRP A 299 8.82 -17.42 -22.87
C TRP A 299 8.59 -16.17 -23.70
N LEU A 300 9.26 -15.06 -23.36
CA LEU A 300 9.19 -13.81 -24.10
C LEU A 300 9.64 -13.99 -25.55
N GLU A 301 10.76 -14.66 -25.78
CA GLU A 301 11.26 -14.96 -27.13
C GLU A 301 10.28 -15.83 -27.92
N LYS A 302 9.70 -16.86 -27.27
CA LYS A 302 8.69 -17.71 -27.91
C LYS A 302 7.43 -16.96 -28.31
N ILE A 303 6.93 -16.04 -27.49
CA ILE A 303 5.75 -15.24 -27.82
C ILE A 303 6.07 -14.25 -28.94
N ARG A 304 7.20 -13.54 -28.87
CA ARG A 304 7.63 -12.63 -29.93
C ARG A 304 7.81 -13.33 -31.27
N ALA A 305 8.39 -14.53 -31.29
CA ALA A 305 8.49 -15.33 -32.50
C ALA A 305 7.11 -15.70 -33.08
N LYS A 306 6.11 -15.95 -32.22
CA LYS A 306 4.72 -16.17 -32.66
C LYS A 306 4.08 -14.89 -33.22
N GLU A 307 4.28 -13.74 -32.57
CA GLU A 307 3.76 -12.44 -33.03
C GLU A 307 4.23 -12.11 -34.46
N ILE A 308 5.51 -12.35 -34.76
CA ILE A 308 6.07 -12.12 -36.09
C ILE A 308 5.44 -13.07 -37.13
N CYS A 309 5.18 -14.32 -36.75
CA CYS A 309 4.55 -15.30 -37.63
C CYS A 309 3.03 -15.09 -37.79
N SER A 310 2.36 -14.48 -36.80
CA SER A 310 0.90 -14.31 -36.76
C SER A 310 0.38 -13.10 -37.55
N VAL A 311 1.27 -12.25 -38.09
CA VAL A 311 0.92 -11.14 -38.99
C VAL A 311 0.07 -11.59 -40.19
N ASN A 312 0.04 -12.89 -40.50
CA ASN A 312 -0.74 -13.49 -41.59
C ASN A 312 -1.93 -14.39 -41.14
N SER A 313 -2.16 -14.63 -39.84
CA SER A 313 -3.05 -15.73 -39.38
C SER A 313 -4.32 -15.31 -38.62
N GLY A 314 -4.51 -14.02 -38.32
CA GLY A 314 -5.76 -13.53 -37.73
C GLY A 314 -5.98 -13.89 -36.24
N GLU A 315 -4.94 -14.34 -35.51
CA GLU A 315 -4.97 -14.31 -34.05
C GLU A 315 -5.08 -12.85 -33.56
N PRO A 316 -5.74 -12.58 -32.42
CA PRO A 316 -5.88 -11.22 -31.92
C PRO A 316 -4.50 -10.70 -31.49
N GLU A 317 -3.81 -10.01 -32.39
CA GLU A 317 -2.48 -9.40 -32.24
C GLU A 317 -2.32 -8.66 -30.90
N MET A 318 -3.40 -8.05 -30.42
CA MET A 318 -3.47 -7.32 -29.15
C MET A 318 -3.33 -8.23 -27.91
N GLU A 319 -3.86 -9.45 -27.94
CA GLU A 319 -3.76 -10.38 -26.81
C GLU A 319 -2.34 -10.93 -26.65
N LEU A 320 -1.69 -11.28 -27.77
CA LEU A 320 -0.28 -11.70 -27.75
C LEU A 320 0.62 -10.58 -27.24
N LYS A 321 0.41 -9.33 -27.70
CA LYS A 321 1.15 -8.17 -27.20
C LYS A 321 0.97 -7.95 -25.69
N ALA A 322 -0.26 -8.04 -25.20
CA ALA A 322 -0.53 -7.93 -23.76
C ALA A 322 0.19 -9.03 -22.95
N ARG A 323 0.23 -10.25 -23.47
CA ARG A 323 0.99 -11.36 -22.87
C ARG A 323 2.50 -11.16 -22.93
N SER A 324 3.02 -10.64 -24.04
CA SER A 324 4.43 -10.28 -24.21
C SER A 324 4.84 -9.23 -23.16
N ALA A 325 4.02 -8.18 -22.98
CA ALA A 325 4.22 -7.17 -21.95
C ALA A 325 4.21 -7.76 -20.53
N GLU A 326 3.23 -8.62 -20.22
CA GLU A 326 3.13 -9.31 -18.93
C GLU A 326 4.38 -10.14 -18.62
N ILE A 327 4.84 -10.96 -19.57
CA ILE A 327 6.03 -11.80 -19.38
C ILE A 327 7.30 -10.95 -19.28
N ALA A 328 7.41 -9.87 -20.07
CA ALA A 328 8.53 -8.96 -19.96
C ALA A 328 8.59 -8.30 -18.56
N LEU A 329 7.44 -7.86 -18.02
CA LEU A 329 7.34 -7.35 -16.64
C LEU A 329 7.73 -8.41 -15.59
N ILE A 330 7.37 -9.68 -15.81
CA ILE A 330 7.75 -10.77 -14.92
C ILE A 330 9.27 -11.01 -14.98
N CYS A 331 9.86 -10.91 -16.17
CA CYS A 331 11.31 -11.01 -16.34
C CYS A 331 12.03 -9.86 -15.61
N THR A 332 11.56 -8.61 -15.76
CA THR A 332 12.14 -7.46 -15.04
C THR A 332 11.96 -7.57 -13.53
N ALA A 333 10.86 -8.15 -13.04
CA ALA A 333 10.64 -8.40 -11.60
C ALA A 333 11.69 -9.32 -10.96
N THR A 334 12.46 -10.11 -11.74
CA THR A 334 13.59 -10.88 -11.20
C THR A 334 14.76 -10.01 -10.72
N PHE A 335 14.74 -8.73 -11.06
CA PHE A 335 15.71 -7.72 -10.64
C PHE A 335 15.17 -6.78 -9.55
N ASP A 336 13.92 -6.98 -9.09
CA ASP A 336 13.29 -6.19 -8.02
C ASP A 336 13.81 -6.61 -6.64
N VAL A 337 15.06 -6.25 -6.38
CA VAL A 337 15.80 -6.55 -5.15
C VAL A 337 16.39 -5.26 -4.56
N GLU A 338 16.72 -5.27 -3.28
CA GLU A 338 17.29 -4.11 -2.59
C GLU A 338 18.64 -3.69 -3.20
N GLU A 339 18.99 -2.40 -3.08
CA GLU A 339 20.19 -1.78 -3.64
C GLU A 339 21.50 -2.59 -3.48
N PRO A 340 21.85 -3.16 -2.31
CA PRO A 340 23.07 -3.96 -2.17
C PRO A 340 23.06 -5.25 -3.00
N TYR A 341 21.88 -5.80 -3.31
CA TYR A 341 21.71 -7.03 -4.09
C TYR A 341 21.62 -6.76 -5.59
N PHE A 342 21.15 -5.57 -5.99
CA PHE A 342 20.95 -5.21 -7.38
C PHE A 342 22.27 -5.25 -8.18
N GLY A 343 23.35 -4.70 -7.63
CA GLY A 343 24.68 -4.73 -8.27
C GLY A 343 25.20 -6.15 -8.51
N ARG A 344 24.88 -7.10 -7.61
CA ARG A 344 25.25 -8.51 -7.78
C ARG A 344 24.53 -9.17 -8.95
N LEU A 345 23.27 -8.82 -9.21
CA LEU A 345 22.51 -9.34 -10.34
C LEU A 345 23.01 -8.85 -11.70
N LEU A 346 23.65 -7.67 -11.72
CA LEU A 346 24.17 -7.05 -12.94
C LEU A 346 25.68 -7.27 -13.15
N THR A 347 26.30 -8.12 -12.34
CA THR A 347 27.72 -8.48 -12.52
C THR A 347 27.92 -9.29 -13.82
N ASP A 348 26.89 -10.00 -14.23
CA ASP A 348 26.85 -10.79 -15.45
C ASP A 348 26.26 -9.98 -16.63
N GLU A 349 26.95 -9.99 -17.77
CA GLU A 349 26.57 -9.23 -18.97
C GLU A 349 25.28 -9.76 -19.58
N GLU A 350 25.06 -11.08 -19.54
CA GLU A 350 23.82 -11.71 -20.04
C GLU A 350 22.61 -11.23 -19.23
N SER A 351 22.73 -11.19 -17.91
CA SER A 351 21.68 -10.68 -17.02
C SER A 351 21.37 -9.20 -17.30
N ALA A 352 22.37 -8.36 -17.53
CA ALA A 352 22.15 -6.96 -17.92
C ALA A 352 21.46 -6.83 -19.28
N SER A 353 21.85 -7.65 -20.25
CA SER A 353 21.22 -7.71 -21.58
C SER A 353 19.74 -8.12 -21.49
N ILE A 354 19.43 -9.16 -20.72
CA ILE A 354 18.04 -9.62 -20.51
C ILE A 354 17.19 -8.51 -19.89
N LEU A 355 17.71 -7.78 -18.90
CA LEU A 355 17.00 -6.65 -18.30
C LEU A 355 16.68 -5.57 -19.33
N LEU A 356 17.67 -5.15 -20.12
CA LEU A 356 17.47 -4.13 -21.16
C LEU A 356 16.45 -4.59 -22.21
N GLN A 357 16.57 -5.81 -22.70
CA GLN A 357 15.64 -6.37 -23.69
C GLN A 357 14.21 -6.47 -23.15
N SER A 358 14.05 -6.86 -21.88
CA SER A 358 12.75 -6.92 -21.22
C SER A 358 12.15 -5.54 -21.02
N CYS A 359 12.94 -4.55 -20.60
CA CYS A 359 12.49 -3.15 -20.49
C CYS A 359 12.05 -2.57 -21.84
N THR A 360 12.82 -2.83 -22.90
CA THR A 360 12.45 -2.43 -24.27
C THR A 360 11.14 -3.08 -24.70
N ALA A 361 10.96 -4.38 -24.40
CA ALA A 361 9.72 -5.09 -24.70
C ALA A 361 8.50 -4.45 -24.02
N VAL A 362 8.63 -4.12 -22.73
CA VAL A 362 7.56 -3.43 -21.99
C VAL A 362 7.24 -2.08 -22.65
N GLN A 363 8.26 -1.30 -23.02
CA GLN A 363 8.06 0.02 -23.62
C GLN A 363 7.39 -0.07 -25.00
N GLU A 364 7.79 -1.01 -25.85
CA GLU A 364 7.19 -1.26 -27.17
C GLU A 364 5.70 -1.60 -27.06
N CYS A 365 5.32 -2.39 -26.06
CA CYS A 365 3.92 -2.72 -25.80
C CYS A 365 3.12 -1.51 -25.30
N LEU A 366 3.69 -0.68 -24.41
CA LEU A 366 3.02 0.49 -23.83
C LEU A 366 2.82 1.65 -24.82
N ASP A 367 3.75 1.88 -25.74
CA ASP A 367 3.63 2.96 -26.71
C ASP A 367 2.57 2.66 -27.80
N HIS A 368 2.30 1.38 -28.05
CA HIS A 368 1.20 0.98 -28.94
C HIS A 368 -0.19 1.31 -28.36
N ASP A 369 -0.38 1.21 -27.04
CA ASP A 369 -1.65 1.58 -26.39
C ASP A 369 -1.95 3.09 -26.51
N LYS A 370 -0.90 3.94 -26.54
CA LYS A 370 -1.06 5.39 -26.78
C LYS A 370 -1.47 5.70 -28.22
N THR A 371 -1.06 4.89 -29.20
CA THR A 371 -1.46 5.08 -30.60
C THR A 371 -2.88 4.63 -30.91
N ASN A 372 -3.47 3.76 -30.07
CA ASN A 372 -4.85 3.27 -30.22
C ASN A 372 -5.84 3.93 -29.23
N SER A 373 -5.39 4.86 -28.40
CA SER A 373 -6.25 5.66 -27.54
C SER A 373 -6.85 6.83 -28.35
N PRO A 374 -8.19 7.01 -28.40
CA PRO A 374 -8.80 8.19 -29.00
C PRO A 374 -8.24 9.45 -28.36
N SER A 375 -7.96 10.46 -29.18
CA SER A 375 -7.39 11.75 -28.83
C SER A 375 -8.35 12.66 -28.04
N ASP A 376 -9.00 12.13 -27.02
CA ASP A 376 -9.83 12.88 -26.07
C ASP A 376 -9.51 12.36 -24.67
N LEU A 377 -8.36 12.80 -24.13
CA LEU A 377 -7.98 12.91 -22.70
C LEU A 377 -6.46 13.11 -22.61
N ARG A 378 -5.98 14.23 -23.19
CA ARG A 378 -4.72 14.86 -22.80
C ARG A 378 -5.01 16.01 -21.85
#